data_AF-A0A370LAB3-F1
#
_entry.id   AF-A0A370LAB3-F1
#
_cell.length_a   1.000
_cell.length_b   1.000
_cell.length_c   1.000
_cell.angle_alpha   90.00
_cell.angle_beta   90.00
_cell.angle_gamma   90.00
#
_symmetry.space_group_name_H-M   'P 1'
#
loop_
_entity.id
_entity.type
_entity.pdbx_description
1 polymer ?
#
loop_
_entity_poly.entity_id
_entity_poly.type
_entity_poly.pdbx_seq_one_letter_code
_entity_poly.pdbx_strand_id
1 'polypeptide(L)'
;MNLTTRFAGAWSLLTGRANEAVVCSFCGQDRRMAEALIAGPGATAICNRCIFICNAVLLENSGLDGFARRADPPHRQTRMIQLAHDDVILAPIERAALEPFLLALVATLPGCKLMGWQYSHGEGRFDLLTIEIEAPSDIDAKQLHSAANERWRAIRDKVAASRAGATVDPAAMLSLAETATLKTSQTYVNAVEAALRRG
;
A
#
# COMPACT_ATOMS: atom_id res chain seq x y z
N MET A 1 -18.77 -15.05 -10.64
CA MET A 1 -18.92 -13.75 -11.35
C MET A 1 -18.84 -13.97 -12.85
N ASN A 2 -19.67 -13.26 -13.63
CA ASN A 2 -19.59 -13.28 -15.09
C ASN A 2 -18.54 -12.25 -15.59
N LEU A 3 -17.89 -12.55 -16.71
CA LEU A 3 -16.86 -11.70 -17.34
C LEU A 3 -17.37 -10.30 -17.63
N THR A 4 -18.63 -10.17 -18.03
CA THR A 4 -19.29 -8.90 -18.35
C THR A 4 -19.23 -7.90 -17.18
N THR A 5 -19.38 -8.40 -15.95
CA THR A 5 -19.36 -7.58 -14.74
C THR A 5 -17.95 -7.09 -14.39
N ARG A 6 -16.91 -7.88 -14.71
CA ARG A 6 -15.51 -7.48 -14.52
C ARG A 6 -15.09 -6.40 -15.52
N PHE A 7 -15.51 -6.53 -16.78
CA PHE A 7 -15.22 -5.53 -17.80
C PHE A 7 -15.96 -4.21 -17.56
N ALA A 8 -17.21 -4.24 -17.09
CA ALA A 8 -17.94 -3.03 -16.73
C ALA A 8 -17.26 -2.25 -15.59
N GLY A 9 -16.80 -2.95 -14.54
CA GLY A 9 -16.03 -2.34 -13.45
C GLY A 9 -14.71 -1.72 -13.92
N ALA A 10 -13.94 -2.45 -14.74
CA ALA A 10 -12.68 -1.96 -15.31
C ALA A 10 -12.88 -0.75 -16.24
N TRP A 11 -13.91 -0.77 -17.09
CA TRP A 11 -14.24 0.31 -18.02
C TRP A 11 -14.72 1.58 -17.30
N SER A 12 -15.48 1.43 -16.22
CA SER A 12 -15.96 2.57 -15.43
C SER A 12 -14.85 3.27 -14.64
N LEU A 13 -13.85 2.51 -14.16
CA LEU A 13 -12.61 3.05 -13.59
C LEU A 13 -11.79 3.82 -14.63
N LEU A 14 -11.71 3.32 -15.87
CA LEU A 14 -10.99 3.96 -16.97
C LEU A 14 -11.69 5.23 -17.49
N THR A 15 -13.02 5.31 -17.41
CA THR A 15 -13.81 6.42 -17.98
C THR A 15 -14.30 7.44 -16.95
N GLY A 16 -13.92 7.30 -15.67
CA GLY A 16 -14.22 8.29 -14.63
C GLY A 16 -15.69 8.36 -14.20
N ARG A 17 -16.53 7.39 -14.58
CA ARG A 17 -17.94 7.29 -14.13
C ARG A 17 -18.06 6.49 -12.83
N ALA A 18 -17.29 6.88 -11.82
CA ALA A 18 -17.07 6.11 -10.59
C ALA A 18 -18.35 5.73 -9.81
N ASN A 19 -19.43 6.53 -9.89
CA ASN A 19 -20.66 6.28 -9.13
C ASN A 19 -21.47 5.07 -9.62
N GLU A 20 -21.24 4.59 -10.84
CA GLU A 20 -21.88 3.38 -11.41
C GLU A 20 -20.92 2.17 -11.41
N ALA A 21 -19.65 2.37 -11.03
CA ALA A 21 -18.58 1.37 -11.13
C ALA A 21 -18.54 0.36 -9.97
N VAL A 22 -19.07 0.74 -8.81
CA VAL A 22 -18.91 -0.04 -7.58
C VAL A 22 -20.08 -1.02 -7.47
N VAL A 23 -19.77 -2.30 -7.65
CA VAL A 23 -20.71 -3.41 -7.47
C VAL A 23 -20.29 -4.25 -6.27
N CYS A 24 -21.26 -4.82 -5.57
CA CYS A 24 -21.01 -5.76 -4.50
C CYS A 24 -20.24 -6.98 -5.04
N SER A 25 -19.08 -7.28 -4.50
CA SER A 25 -18.24 -8.42 -4.90
C SER A 25 -18.88 -9.77 -4.57
N PHE A 26 -19.90 -9.81 -3.72
CA PHE A 26 -20.57 -11.02 -3.26
C PHE A 26 -21.81 -11.36 -4.10
N CYS A 27 -22.68 -10.38 -4.36
CA CYS A 27 -23.93 -10.59 -5.12
C CYS A 27 -23.95 -9.95 -6.51
N GLY A 28 -22.96 -9.12 -6.85
CA GLY A 28 -22.85 -8.44 -8.15
C GLY A 28 -23.78 -7.25 -8.35
N GLN A 29 -24.59 -6.89 -7.35
CA GLN A 29 -25.54 -5.79 -7.43
C GLN A 29 -24.83 -4.43 -7.28
N ASP A 30 -25.29 -3.43 -8.03
CA ASP A 30 -24.79 -2.06 -7.93
C ASP A 30 -25.41 -1.28 -6.75
N ARG A 31 -24.96 -0.05 -6.56
CA ARG A 31 -25.42 0.85 -5.49
C ARG A 31 -26.90 1.26 -5.60
N ARG A 32 -27.55 1.16 -6.76
CA ARG A 32 -28.98 1.48 -6.93
C ARG A 32 -29.87 0.34 -6.43
N MET A 33 -29.36 -0.88 -6.46
CA MET A 33 -30.05 -2.11 -6.06
C MET A 33 -29.85 -2.46 -4.58
N ALA A 34 -29.10 -1.64 -3.83
CA ALA A 34 -28.83 -1.83 -2.41
C ALA A 34 -28.93 -0.52 -1.63
N GLU A 35 -29.49 -0.58 -0.43
CA GLU A 35 -29.62 0.59 0.45
C GLU A 35 -28.25 1.14 0.89
N ALA A 36 -27.28 0.25 1.10
CA ALA A 36 -25.91 0.61 1.41
C ALA A 36 -24.91 -0.30 0.67
N LEU A 37 -23.83 0.32 0.20
CA LEU A 37 -22.70 -0.37 -0.43
C LEU A 37 -21.40 0.18 0.16
N ILE A 38 -20.64 -0.68 0.83
CA ILE A 38 -19.39 -0.37 1.52
C ILE A 38 -18.23 -0.77 0.63
N ALA A 39 -17.38 0.19 0.25
CA ALA A 39 -16.17 -0.07 -0.51
C ALA A 39 -15.00 -0.41 0.43
N GLY A 40 -14.23 -1.45 0.06
CA GLY A 40 -13.02 -1.90 0.74
C GLY A 40 -11.78 -1.74 -0.16
N PRO A 41 -10.58 -1.98 0.41
CA PRO A 41 -9.33 -1.94 -0.35
C PRO A 41 -9.31 -2.96 -1.50
N GLY A 42 -8.53 -2.69 -2.55
CA GLY A 42 -8.36 -3.60 -3.69
C GLY A 42 -9.60 -3.76 -4.59
N ALA A 43 -10.41 -2.71 -4.74
CA ALA A 43 -11.65 -2.71 -5.54
C ALA A 43 -12.70 -3.75 -5.10
N THR A 44 -12.73 -4.07 -3.80
CA THR A 44 -13.76 -4.93 -3.20
C THR A 44 -14.89 -4.07 -2.64
N ALA A 45 -16.12 -4.58 -2.67
CA ALA A 45 -17.25 -3.91 -2.03
C ALA A 45 -18.30 -4.92 -1.53
N ILE A 46 -19.02 -4.57 -0.48
CA ILE A 46 -20.09 -5.40 0.09
C ILE A 46 -21.35 -4.57 0.36
N CYS A 47 -22.52 -5.08 -0.01
CA CYS A 47 -23.80 -4.42 0.25
C CYS A 47 -24.44 -4.87 1.56
N ASN A 48 -25.39 -4.07 2.08
CA ASN A 48 -26.14 -4.36 3.31
C ASN A 48 -26.79 -5.76 3.33
N ARG A 49 -27.39 -6.20 2.21
CA ARG A 49 -27.98 -7.55 2.09
C ARG A 49 -26.93 -8.65 2.28
N CYS A 50 -25.76 -8.51 1.66
CA CYS A 50 -24.69 -9.49 1.81
C CYS A 50 -24.13 -9.50 3.22
N ILE A 51 -24.03 -8.34 3.89
CA ILE A 51 -23.65 -8.27 5.31
C ILE A 51 -24.62 -9.07 6.17
N PHE A 52 -25.94 -8.92 5.95
CA PHE A 52 -26.96 -9.66 6.70
C PHE A 52 -26.81 -11.18 6.53
N ILE A 53 -26.65 -11.66 5.29
CA ILE A 53 -26.46 -13.08 4.99
C ILE A 53 -25.16 -13.59 5.63
N CYS A 54 -24.06 -12.84 5.49
CA CYS A 54 -22.78 -13.19 6.10
C CYS A 54 -22.93 -13.30 7.62
N ASN A 55 -23.56 -12.33 8.28
CA ASN A 55 -23.76 -12.38 9.73
C ASN A 55 -24.59 -13.58 10.17
N ALA A 56 -25.65 -13.94 9.44
CA ALA A 56 -26.44 -15.14 9.71
C ALA A 56 -25.56 -16.41 9.63
N VAL A 57 -24.80 -16.57 8.55
CA VAL A 57 -23.85 -17.68 8.39
C VAL A 57 -22.78 -17.67 9.50
N LEU A 58 -22.26 -16.50 9.87
CA LEU A 58 -21.25 -16.37 10.92
C LEU A 58 -21.79 -16.73 12.31
N LEU A 59 -23.06 -16.44 12.59
CA LEU A 59 -23.75 -16.78 13.83
C LEU A 59 -24.11 -18.27 13.88
N GLU A 60 -24.60 -18.84 12.78
CA GLU A 60 -24.85 -20.29 12.68
C GLU A 60 -23.56 -21.11 12.84
N ASN A 61 -22.44 -20.54 12.42
CA ASN A 61 -21.11 -21.17 12.49
C ASN A 61 -20.20 -20.53 13.55
N SER A 62 -20.75 -19.74 14.47
CA SER A 62 -19.99 -19.34 15.66
C SER A 62 -19.91 -20.59 16.52
N GLY A 63 -18.73 -21.20 16.61
CA GLY A 63 -18.50 -22.36 17.47
C GLY A 63 -18.87 -22.07 18.93
N LEU A 64 -18.55 -23.00 19.83
CA LEU A 64 -18.82 -22.87 21.27
C LEU A 64 -18.39 -21.51 21.83
N ASP A 65 -19.05 -21.05 22.90
CA ASP A 65 -18.69 -19.81 23.60
C ASP A 65 -17.17 -19.76 23.89
N GLY A 66 -16.50 -18.74 23.36
CA GLY A 66 -15.02 -18.61 23.40
C GLY A 66 -14.30 -19.01 22.10
N PHE A 67 -15.01 -19.50 21.08
CA PHE A 67 -14.50 -19.68 19.72
C PHE A 67 -14.40 -18.32 19.01
N ALA A 68 -13.62 -17.40 19.56
CA ALA A 68 -13.12 -16.29 18.78
C ALA A 68 -12.25 -16.91 17.69
N ARG A 69 -12.65 -16.74 16.42
CA ARG A 69 -11.70 -16.83 15.30
C ARG A 69 -10.65 -15.74 15.56
N ARG A 70 -9.66 -16.03 16.41
CA ARG A 70 -8.35 -15.41 16.30
C ARG A 70 -7.96 -15.69 14.85
N ALA A 71 -7.79 -14.65 14.05
CA ALA A 71 -7.08 -14.83 12.80
C ALA A 71 -5.78 -15.57 13.17
N ASP A 72 -5.59 -16.79 12.64
CA ASP A 72 -4.40 -17.57 12.93
C ASP A 72 -3.19 -16.71 12.59
N PRO A 73 -2.23 -16.53 13.51
CA PRO A 73 -0.97 -15.92 13.16
C PRO A 73 -0.25 -16.75 12.08
N PRO A 74 0.39 -16.13 11.08
CA PRO A 74 0.59 -14.69 10.92
C PRO A 74 -0.22 -14.14 9.74
N HIS A 75 -1.40 -13.56 9.98
CA HIS A 75 -2.09 -12.78 8.94
C HIS A 75 -1.37 -11.45 8.68
N ARG A 76 -1.20 -11.10 7.41
CA ARG A 76 -0.61 -9.82 7.00
C ARG A 76 -1.70 -8.76 6.83
N GLN A 77 -1.37 -7.51 7.14
CA GLN A 77 -2.29 -6.38 7.05
C GLN A 77 -1.69 -5.27 6.20
N THR A 78 -2.51 -4.70 5.32
CA THR A 78 -2.16 -3.47 4.61
C THR A 78 -2.34 -2.28 5.53
N ARG A 79 -1.30 -1.46 5.66
CA ARG A 79 -1.25 -0.25 6.49
C ARG A 79 -0.87 0.94 5.62
N MET A 80 -1.60 2.03 5.76
CA MET A 80 -1.24 3.33 5.18
C MET A 80 -0.51 4.16 6.23
N ILE A 81 0.68 4.67 5.90
CA ILE A 81 1.50 5.50 6.79
C ILE A 81 1.81 6.81 6.08
N GLN A 82 1.39 7.92 6.69
CA GLN A 82 1.78 9.25 6.26
C GLN A 82 3.21 9.53 6.80
N LEU A 83 4.12 9.85 5.90
CA LEU A 83 5.50 10.24 6.21
C LEU A 83 5.57 11.76 6.31
N ALA A 84 5.90 12.25 7.49
CA ALA A 84 6.03 13.68 7.79
C ALA A 84 7.15 14.31 6.96
N HIS A 85 6.95 15.56 6.55
CA HIS A 85 7.97 16.39 5.92
C HIS A 85 7.98 17.75 6.62
N ASP A 86 9.12 18.13 7.19
CA ASP A 86 9.25 19.41 7.90
C ASP A 86 9.49 20.58 6.93
N ASP A 87 10.01 20.32 5.73
CA ASP A 87 10.28 21.34 4.71
C ASP A 87 9.97 20.88 3.27
N VAL A 88 9.55 21.90 2.51
CA VAL A 88 8.80 22.06 1.25
C VAL A 88 9.27 21.22 0.05
N ILE A 89 8.27 20.67 -0.67
CA ILE A 89 8.23 20.26 -2.09
C ILE A 89 9.47 19.55 -2.60
N LEU A 90 9.33 18.24 -2.79
CA LEU A 90 10.31 17.46 -3.54
C LEU A 90 10.41 17.99 -4.98
N ALA A 91 11.60 18.42 -5.36
CA ALA A 91 11.94 18.75 -6.73
C ALA A 91 11.60 17.57 -7.67
N PRO A 92 11.35 17.80 -8.97
CA PRO A 92 10.98 16.73 -9.90
C PRO A 92 11.94 15.52 -9.87
N ILE A 93 13.23 15.77 -9.71
CA ILE A 93 14.27 14.73 -9.60
C ILE A 93 14.13 13.94 -8.30
N GLU A 94 13.82 14.59 -7.18
CA GLU A 94 13.59 13.91 -5.89
C GLU A 94 12.32 13.07 -5.92
N ARG A 95 11.28 13.56 -6.60
CA ARG A 95 10.05 12.79 -6.84
C ARG A 95 10.31 11.54 -7.69
N ALA A 96 11.15 11.66 -8.71
CA ALA A 96 11.56 10.51 -9.54
C ALA A 96 12.38 9.48 -8.73
N ALA A 97 13.13 9.93 -7.73
CA ALA A 97 13.94 9.07 -6.86
C ALA A 97 13.20 8.56 -5.60
N LEU A 98 11.93 8.93 -5.39
CA LEU A 98 11.17 8.58 -4.19
C LEU A 98 11.07 7.07 -3.99
N GLU A 99 10.65 6.34 -5.01
CA GLU A 99 10.41 4.91 -4.91
C GLU A 99 11.64 4.13 -4.40
N PRO A 100 12.86 4.34 -4.91
CA PRO A 100 14.08 3.81 -4.31
C PRO A 100 14.27 4.12 -2.82
N PHE A 101 14.02 5.36 -2.39
CA PHE A 101 14.13 5.74 -0.98
C PHE A 101 13.07 5.06 -0.11
N LEU A 102 11.85 4.93 -0.63
CA LEU A 102 10.74 4.26 0.05
C LEU A 102 10.99 2.76 0.17
N LEU A 103 11.54 2.12 -0.86
CA LEU A 103 11.98 0.73 -0.81
C LEU A 103 13.07 0.52 0.24
N ALA A 104 14.08 1.41 0.26
CA ALA A 104 15.15 1.36 1.26
C ALA A 104 14.60 1.57 2.68
N LEU A 105 13.66 2.49 2.86
CA LEU A 105 12.98 2.72 4.13
C LEU A 105 12.25 1.47 4.59
N VAL A 106 11.37 0.90 3.75
CA VAL A 106 10.54 -0.24 4.14
C VAL A 106 11.37 -1.49 4.35
N ALA A 107 12.48 -1.68 3.63
CA ALA A 107 13.42 -2.77 3.86
C ALA A 107 14.05 -2.76 5.27
N THR A 108 14.07 -1.61 5.94
CA THR A 108 14.56 -1.52 7.33
C THR A 108 13.46 -1.76 8.37
N LEU A 109 12.18 -1.89 7.96
CA LEU A 109 11.06 -2.23 8.83
C LEU A 109 10.89 -3.76 8.87
N PRO A 110 10.83 -4.38 10.06
CA PRO A 110 10.81 -5.84 10.19
C PRO A 110 9.53 -6.42 9.59
N GLY A 111 9.69 -7.40 8.69
CA GLY A 111 8.58 -8.14 8.09
C GLY A 111 7.67 -7.31 7.17
N CYS A 112 8.03 -6.05 6.88
CA CYS A 112 7.21 -5.15 6.08
C CYS A 112 7.58 -5.21 4.60
N LYS A 113 6.59 -5.00 3.73
CA LYS A 113 6.77 -4.91 2.27
C LYS A 113 6.06 -3.67 1.73
N LEU A 114 6.72 -2.92 0.85
CA LEU A 114 6.09 -1.79 0.16
C LEU A 114 5.12 -2.33 -0.89
N MET A 115 3.87 -1.89 -0.81
CA MET A 115 2.80 -2.25 -1.75
C MET A 115 2.51 -1.12 -2.73
N GLY A 116 2.64 0.12 -2.28
CA GLY A 116 2.40 1.31 -3.09
C GLY A 116 2.77 2.57 -2.33
N TRP A 117 2.71 3.70 -3.02
CA TRP A 117 2.91 5.00 -2.40
C TRP A 117 2.18 6.07 -3.22
N GLN A 118 1.80 7.15 -2.54
CA GLN A 118 1.17 8.30 -3.14
C GLN A 118 1.87 9.55 -2.65
N TYR A 119 2.23 10.42 -3.60
CA TYR A 119 2.65 11.78 -3.31
C TYR A 119 1.60 12.76 -3.84
N SER A 120 1.06 13.57 -2.94
CA SER A 120 0.16 14.67 -3.28
C SER A 120 0.87 15.99 -3.01
N HIS A 121 0.85 16.87 -4.01
CA HIS A 121 1.32 18.24 -3.89
C HIS A 121 0.17 19.17 -4.23
N GLY A 122 -0.09 20.15 -3.36
CA GLY A 122 -1.07 21.20 -3.60
C GLY A 122 -0.41 22.56 -3.49
N GLU A 123 -0.63 23.42 -4.48
CA GLU A 123 -0.18 24.81 -4.44
C GLU A 123 -0.78 25.50 -3.20
N GLY A 124 0.07 25.93 -2.26
CA GLY A 124 -0.35 26.51 -0.98
C GLY A 124 -0.93 25.54 0.05
N ARG A 125 -0.81 24.21 -0.15
CA ARG A 125 -1.20 23.16 0.81
C ARG A 125 0.02 22.36 1.26
N PHE A 126 -0.12 21.63 2.37
CA PHE A 126 0.90 20.66 2.79
C PHE A 126 1.11 19.62 1.69
N ASP A 127 2.37 19.29 1.42
CA ASP A 127 2.68 18.05 0.70
C ASP A 127 2.11 16.85 1.48
N LEU A 128 1.90 15.74 0.82
CA LEU A 128 1.58 14.50 1.53
C LEU A 128 2.23 13.33 0.84
N LEU A 129 3.11 12.66 1.56
CA LEU A 129 3.68 11.38 1.16
C LEU A 129 3.07 10.28 2.01
N THR A 130 2.33 9.37 1.37
CA THR A 130 1.74 8.20 2.03
C THR A 130 2.34 6.95 1.43
N ILE A 131 2.79 6.02 2.28
CA ILE A 131 3.18 4.68 1.87
C ILE A 131 2.12 3.67 2.26
N GLU A 132 1.88 2.72 1.37
CA GLU A 132 1.10 1.52 1.63
C GLU A 132 2.07 0.37 1.86
N ILE A 133 2.04 -0.21 3.06
CA ILE A 133 2.89 -1.34 3.42
C ILE A 133 2.05 -2.54 3.82
N GLU A 134 2.48 -3.72 3.44
CA GLU A 134 2.04 -4.97 4.03
C GLU A 134 2.91 -5.21 5.28
N ALA A 135 2.27 -5.33 6.44
CA ALA A 135 2.93 -5.53 7.73
C ALA A 135 2.37 -6.76 8.47
N PRO A 136 3.16 -7.43 9.31
CA PRO A 136 2.67 -8.43 10.25
C PRO A 136 1.62 -7.83 11.19
N SER A 137 0.59 -8.60 11.54
CA SER A 137 -0.54 -8.13 12.35
C SER A 137 -0.23 -7.95 13.83
N ASP A 138 0.88 -8.52 14.31
CA ASP A 138 1.39 -8.44 15.67
C ASP A 138 2.16 -7.14 15.97
N ILE A 139 2.56 -6.40 14.92
CA ILE A 139 3.23 -5.11 15.09
C ILE A 139 2.22 -4.03 15.46
N ASP A 140 2.48 -3.30 16.54
CA ASP A 140 1.68 -2.15 16.95
C ASP A 140 1.72 -1.03 15.89
N ALA A 141 0.54 -0.52 15.53
CA ALA A 141 0.39 0.46 14.45
C ALA A 141 1.08 1.80 14.76
N LYS A 142 1.08 2.24 16.03
CA LYS A 142 1.72 3.51 16.42
C LYS A 142 3.24 3.37 16.41
N GLN A 143 3.76 2.25 16.91
CA GLN A 143 5.18 1.94 16.85
C GLN A 143 5.67 1.88 15.41
N LEU A 144 4.94 1.20 14.52
CA LEU A 144 5.29 1.12 13.10
C LEU A 144 5.28 2.49 12.43
N HIS A 145 4.29 3.33 12.72
CA HIS A 145 4.19 4.70 12.21
C HIS A 145 5.36 5.58 12.69
N SER A 146 5.71 5.54 13.99
CA SER A 146 6.85 6.30 14.53
C SER A 146 8.15 5.85 13.88
N ALA A 147 8.38 4.54 13.82
CA ALA A 147 9.62 3.97 13.34
C ALA A 147 9.82 4.21 11.83
N ALA A 148 8.73 4.27 11.04
CA ALA A 148 8.79 4.67 9.63
C ALA A 148 9.14 6.16 9.48
N ASN A 149 8.55 7.03 10.28
CA ASN A 149 8.81 8.48 10.24
C ASN A 149 10.23 8.84 10.68
N GLU A 150 10.77 8.19 11.73
CA GLU A 150 12.15 8.37 12.18
C GLU A 150 13.15 7.99 11.08
N ARG A 151 12.94 6.83 10.43
CA ARG A 151 13.78 6.37 9.31
C ARG A 151 13.69 7.31 8.12
N TRP A 152 12.50 7.79 7.80
CA TRP A 152 12.29 8.75 6.72
C TRP A 152 13.08 10.04 6.94
N ARG A 153 13.02 10.60 8.16
CA ARG A 153 13.82 11.78 8.54
C ARG A 153 15.31 11.50 8.38
N ALA A 154 15.81 10.36 8.87
CA ALA A 154 17.22 10.01 8.75
C ALA A 154 17.71 9.85 7.30
N ILE A 155 16.89 9.32 6.39
CA ILE A 155 17.23 9.25 4.95
C ILE A 155 17.29 10.65 4.37
N ARG A 156 16.30 11.49 4.68
CA ARG A 156 16.24 12.88 4.22
C ARG A 156 17.43 13.71 4.71
N ASP A 157 17.79 13.61 5.99
CA ASP A 157 18.90 14.37 6.55
C ASP A 157 20.22 14.02 5.87
N LYS A 158 20.41 12.75 5.49
CA LYS A 158 21.57 12.32 4.70
C LYS A 158 21.59 12.91 3.29
N VAL A 159 20.43 12.98 2.64
CA VAL A 159 20.28 13.61 1.30
C VAL A 159 20.45 15.14 1.38
N ALA A 160 19.98 15.77 2.45
CA ALA A 160 20.17 17.20 2.68
C ALA A 160 21.65 17.51 3.00
N ALA A 161 22.31 16.69 3.81
CA ALA A 161 23.72 16.85 4.15
C ALA A 161 24.64 16.65 2.93
N SER A 162 24.31 15.73 2.01
CA SER A 162 25.07 15.58 0.76
C SER A 162 24.96 16.77 -0.18
N ARG A 163 23.87 17.56 -0.09
CA ARG A 163 23.72 18.85 -0.80
C ARG A 163 24.56 19.98 -0.22
N ALA A 164 24.82 19.96 1.09
CA ALA A 164 25.54 21.03 1.77
C ALA A 164 27.06 21.02 1.51
N GLY A 165 27.61 19.97 0.90
CA GLY A 165 29.05 19.78 0.69
C GLY A 165 29.53 19.67 -0.78
N ALA A 166 28.64 19.64 -1.77
CA ALA A 166 29.01 19.52 -3.18
C ALA A 166 27.93 20.11 -4.10
N THR A 167 28.35 20.63 -5.26
CA THR A 167 27.46 20.78 -6.42
C THR A 167 26.67 19.50 -6.60
N VAL A 168 25.34 19.57 -6.50
CA VAL A 168 24.46 18.41 -6.65
C VAL A 168 24.73 17.81 -8.04
N ASP A 169 25.43 16.67 -8.09
CA ASP A 169 25.57 15.88 -9.31
C ASP A 169 24.38 14.91 -9.38
N PRO A 170 23.40 15.14 -10.29
CA PRO A 170 22.25 14.26 -10.46
C PRO A 170 22.68 12.83 -10.79
N ALA A 171 23.84 12.63 -11.45
CA ALA A 171 24.35 11.31 -11.80
C ALA A 171 24.78 10.48 -10.58
N ALA A 172 25.22 11.12 -9.48
CA ALA A 172 25.55 10.44 -8.23
C ALA A 172 24.30 9.94 -7.48
N MET A 173 23.19 10.68 -7.54
CA MET A 173 21.91 10.26 -6.95
C MET A 173 21.21 9.21 -7.81
N LEU A 174 21.26 9.36 -9.14
CA LEU A 174 20.77 8.37 -10.10
C LEU A 174 21.59 7.07 -10.01
N SER A 175 22.91 7.12 -9.91
CA SER A 175 23.72 5.90 -9.76
C SER A 175 23.51 5.20 -8.41
N LEU A 176 23.26 5.93 -7.33
CA LEU A 176 22.89 5.32 -6.04
C LEU A 176 21.50 4.66 -6.09
N ALA A 177 20.55 5.26 -6.80
CA ALA A 177 19.23 4.69 -7.05
C ALA A 177 19.28 3.51 -8.03
N GLU A 178 20.05 3.60 -9.11
CA GLU A 178 20.26 2.55 -10.12
C GLU A 178 20.96 1.33 -9.53
N THR A 179 21.97 1.53 -8.69
CA THR A 179 22.66 0.42 -7.99
C THR A 179 21.75 -0.25 -6.96
N ALA A 180 20.90 0.50 -6.26
CA ALA A 180 19.87 -0.06 -5.39
C ALA A 180 18.81 -0.85 -6.19
N THR A 181 18.42 -0.34 -7.36
CA THR A 181 17.45 -0.99 -8.27
C THR A 181 18.01 -2.29 -8.87
N LEU A 182 19.25 -2.28 -9.35
CA LEU A 182 19.95 -3.46 -9.89
C LEU A 182 20.08 -4.57 -8.83
N LYS A 183 20.49 -4.20 -7.62
CA LYS A 183 20.64 -5.16 -6.50
C LYS A 183 19.30 -5.80 -6.11
N THR A 184 18.21 -5.03 -6.15
CA THR A 184 16.87 -5.52 -5.85
C THR A 184 16.36 -6.46 -6.96
N SER A 185 16.54 -6.09 -8.22
CA SER A 185 16.20 -6.92 -9.39
C SER A 185 16.96 -8.25 -9.37
N GLN A 186 18.26 -8.24 -9.06
CA GLN A 186 19.05 -9.48 -8.93
C GLN A 186 18.59 -10.36 -7.77
N THR A 187 18.21 -9.76 -6.63
CA THR A 187 17.71 -10.51 -5.48
C THR A 187 16.38 -11.20 -5.81
N TYR A 188 15.49 -10.52 -6.54
CA TYR A 188 14.22 -11.09 -7.01
C TYR A 188 14.44 -12.24 -8.01
N VAL A 189 15.29 -12.05 -9.02
CA VAL A 189 15.63 -13.10 -10.00
C VAL A 189 16.20 -14.33 -9.30
N ASN A 190 17.14 -14.14 -8.37
CA ASN A 190 17.74 -15.23 -7.60
C ASN A 190 16.71 -15.96 -6.73
N ALA A 191 15.75 -15.25 -6.14
CA ALA A 191 14.69 -15.85 -5.34
C ALA A 191 13.72 -16.69 -6.20
N VAL A 192 13.39 -16.21 -7.40
CA VAL A 192 12.56 -16.92 -8.38
C VAL A 192 13.28 -18.17 -8.89
N GLU A 193 14.56 -18.07 -9.25
CA GLU A 193 15.37 -19.22 -9.66
C GLU A 193 15.49 -20.27 -8.55
N ALA A 194 15.70 -19.84 -7.30
CA ALA A 194 15.77 -20.73 -6.15
C ALA A 194 14.43 -21.40 -5.82
N ALA A 195 13.29 -20.77 -6.17
CA ALA A 195 11.96 -21.37 -6.03
C ALA A 195 11.70 -22.39 -7.13
N LEU A 196 12.10 -22.08 -8.38
CA LEU A 196 11.95 -22.98 -9.54
C LEU A 196 12.82 -24.24 -9.44
N ARG A 197 13.97 -24.20 -8.76
CA ARG A 197 14.84 -25.38 -8.54
C ARG A 197 14.35 -26.32 -7.42
N ARG A 198 13.37 -25.89 -6.62
CA ARG A 198 12.84 -26.64 -5.46
C ARG A 198 11.48 -27.30 -5.72
N GLY A 199 10.88 -27.08 -6.88
CA GLY A 199 9.71 -27.81 -7.39
C GLY A 199 10.11 -28.75 -8.51
#